data_AF-A0A7S3MLT7-F1
#
_entry.id   AF-A0A7S3MLT7-F1
#
_cell.length_a   1.000
_cell.length_b   1.000
_cell.length_c   1.000
_cell.angle_alpha   90.00
_cell.angle_beta   90.00
_cell.angle_gamma   90.00
#
_symmetry.space_group_name_H-M   'P 1'
#
loop_
_entity.id
_entity.type
_entity.pdbx_description
1 polymer ?
#
loop_
_entity_poly.entity_id
_entity_poly.type
_entity_poly.pdbx_seq_one_letter_code
_entity_poly.pdbx_strand_id
1 'polypeptide(L)'
;MLEHAYGRMTIVLVGNKKDLANEREVSYEEGLEFAKRNKLIFFETSAKSAENVDETFTHATKVIYSNVMRGDVYDLANESIGIKPGNANPNRHAAAQAAGQ
;
A
#
# COMPACT_ATOMS: atom_id res chain seq x y z
N MET A 1 -6.80 1.42 23.29
CA MET A 1 -6.12 0.22 22.73
C MET A 1 -6.25 0.12 21.20
N LEU A 2 -7.33 0.61 20.57
CA LEU A 2 -7.47 0.65 19.09
C LEU A 2 -6.72 1.82 18.39
N GLU A 3 -6.49 2.93 19.09
CA GLU A 3 -5.76 4.11 18.58
C GLU A 3 -4.33 3.80 18.07
N HIS A 4 -3.65 2.80 18.65
CA HIS A 4 -2.27 2.45 18.28
C HIS A 4 -2.16 1.52 17.05
N ALA A 5 -3.27 0.89 16.62
CA ALA A 5 -3.29 0.00 15.47
C ALA A 5 -3.57 0.77 14.17
N TYR A 6 -4.51 1.72 14.19
CA TYR A 6 -4.86 2.54 13.03
C TYR A 6 -3.73 3.46 12.57
N GLY A 7 -2.88 3.95 13.48
CA GLY A 7 -1.78 4.86 13.14
C GLY A 7 -0.69 4.26 12.26
N ARG A 8 -0.70 2.94 12.03
CA ARG A 8 0.34 2.23 11.27
C ARG A 8 -0.18 1.53 10.01
N MET A 9 -1.49 1.56 9.78
CA MET A 9 -2.09 0.95 8.59
C MET A 9 -1.82 1.81 7.35
N THR A 10 -1.41 1.18 6.26
CA THR A 10 -1.38 1.83 4.95
C THR A 10 -2.80 1.79 4.38
N ILE A 11 -3.41 2.94 4.15
CA ILE A 11 -4.78 3.06 3.65
C ILE A 11 -4.74 3.76 2.28
N VAL A 12 -5.39 3.13 1.30
CA VAL A 12 -5.56 3.67 -0.05
C VAL A 12 -7.05 3.93 -0.30
N LEU A 13 -7.40 5.17 -0.59
CA LEU A 13 -8.72 5.56 -1.07
C LEU A 13 -8.78 5.32 -2.58
N VAL A 14 -9.79 4.58 -3.02
CA VAL A 14 -9.96 4.21 -4.43
C VAL A 14 -11.31 4.73 -4.94
N GLY A 15 -11.27 5.71 -5.85
CA GLY A 15 -12.41 6.12 -6.66
C GLY A 15 -12.63 5.11 -7.79
N ASN A 16 -13.37 4.04 -7.52
CA ASN A 16 -13.65 3.00 -8.52
C ASN A 16 -14.76 3.43 -9.50
N LYS A 17 -14.89 2.71 -10.62
CA LYS A 17 -15.83 2.97 -11.73
C LYS A 17 -15.54 4.25 -12.51
N LYS A 18 -14.26 4.59 -12.66
CA LYS A 18 -13.79 5.74 -13.44
C LYS A 18 -14.34 5.79 -14.88
N ASP A 19 -14.72 4.63 -15.44
CA ASP A 19 -15.33 4.51 -16.77
C ASP A 19 -16.71 5.18 -16.90
N LEU A 20 -17.44 5.39 -15.79
CA LEU A 20 -18.74 6.06 -15.77
C LEU A 20 -18.59 7.59 -15.67
N ALA A 21 -17.79 8.20 -16.54
CA ALA A 21 -17.47 9.63 -16.47
C ALA A 21 -18.71 10.54 -16.59
N ASN A 22 -19.76 10.10 -17.28
CA ASN A 22 -21.01 10.84 -17.46
C ASN A 22 -21.95 10.76 -16.24
N GLU A 23 -21.70 9.84 -15.31
CA GLU A 23 -22.45 9.65 -14.05
C GLU A 23 -21.57 10.04 -12.84
N ARG A 24 -20.59 10.91 -13.08
CA ARG A 24 -19.62 11.32 -12.06
C ARG A 24 -20.25 12.29 -11.09
N GLU A 25 -20.41 11.84 -9.85
CA GLU A 25 -20.88 12.67 -8.72
C GLU A 25 -19.74 13.23 -7.85
N VAL A 26 -18.55 12.64 -7.92
CA VAL A 26 -17.36 13.07 -7.16
C VAL A 26 -16.25 13.42 -8.13
N SER A 27 -15.76 14.66 -8.08
CA SER A 27 -14.63 15.10 -8.89
C SER A 27 -13.32 14.46 -8.42
N TYR A 28 -12.33 14.40 -9.32
CA TYR A 28 -11.00 13.91 -8.97
C TYR A 28 -10.39 14.76 -7.86
N GLU A 29 -10.54 16.09 -7.95
CA GLU A 29 -10.01 17.07 -7.00
C GLU A 29 -10.62 16.88 -5.61
N GLU A 30 -11.94 16.65 -5.52
CA GLU A 30 -12.61 16.41 -4.24
C GLU A 30 -12.07 15.14 -3.57
N GLY A 31 -11.97 14.04 -4.32
CA GLY A 31 -11.41 12.78 -3.83
C GLY A 31 -9.95 12.93 -3.38
N LEU A 32 -9.14 13.64 -4.17
CA LEU A 32 -7.74 13.91 -3.86
C LEU A 32 -7.60 14.78 -2.60
N GLU A 33 -8.37 15.85 -2.46
CA GLU A 33 -8.33 16.72 -1.28
C GLU A 33 -8.83 15.99 -0.04
N PHE A 34 -9.86 15.14 -0.17
CA PHE A 34 -10.30 14.28 0.93
C PHE A 34 -9.18 13.33 1.38
N ALA A 35 -8.48 12.70 0.43
CA ALA A 35 -7.36 11.82 0.75
C ALA A 35 -6.22 12.58 1.45
N LYS A 36 -5.82 13.75 0.93
CA LYS A 36 -4.78 14.59 1.55
C LYS A 36 -5.13 14.98 2.99
N ARG A 37 -6.37 15.46 3.24
CA ARG A 37 -6.83 15.84 4.58
C ARG A 37 -6.76 14.69 5.58
N ASN A 38 -7.04 13.47 5.11
CA ASN A 38 -7.04 12.27 5.93
C ASN A 38 -5.72 11.47 5.86
N LYS A 39 -4.68 11.99 5.18
CA LYS A 39 -3.38 11.35 4.97
C LYS A 39 -3.48 9.96 4.32
N LEU A 40 -4.38 9.83 3.35
CA LEU A 40 -4.60 8.63 2.55
C LEU A 40 -3.90 8.75 1.21
N ILE A 41 -3.56 7.61 0.62
CA ILE A 41 -3.14 7.52 -0.79
C ILE A 41 -4.40 7.52 -1.65
N PHE A 42 -4.41 8.17 -2.82
CA PHE A 42 -5.59 8.22 -3.69
C PHE A 42 -5.29 7.71 -5.09
N PHE A 43 -6.20 6.88 -5.61
CA PHE A 43 -6.23 6.44 -7.00
C PHE A 43 -7.67 6.44 -7.51
N GLU A 44 -7.84 6.71 -8.80
CA GLU A 44 -9.09 6.36 -9.51
C GLU A 44 -8.85 5.14 -10.38
N THR A 45 -9.78 4.19 -10.33
CA THR A 45 -9.67 2.91 -11.05
C THR A 45 -10.96 2.60 -11.79
N SER A 46 -10.85 1.73 -12.80
CA SER A 46 -12.01 1.03 -13.33
C SER A 46 -11.74 -0.47 -13.31
N ALA A 47 -12.43 -1.18 -12.42
CA ALA A 47 -12.41 -2.64 -12.43
C ALA A 47 -12.94 -3.23 -13.74
N LYS A 48 -13.80 -2.50 -14.47
CA LYS A 48 -14.39 -2.95 -15.74
C LYS A 48 -13.37 -2.93 -16.89
N SER A 49 -12.57 -1.86 -16.99
CA SER A 49 -11.53 -1.74 -18.03
C SER A 49 -10.14 -2.18 -17.56
N ALA A 50 -10.02 -2.64 -16.31
CA ALA A 50 -8.76 -2.91 -15.61
C ALA A 50 -7.83 -1.68 -15.45
N GLU A 51 -8.33 -0.47 -15.70
CA GLU A 51 -7.55 0.77 -15.59
C GLU A 51 -7.12 1.02 -14.14
N ASN A 52 -5.82 1.25 -13.95
CA ASN A 52 -5.14 1.57 -12.70
C ASN A 52 -5.29 0.53 -11.56
N VAL A 53 -5.89 -0.63 -11.82
CA VAL A 53 -6.10 -1.67 -10.80
C VAL A 53 -4.75 -2.19 -10.30
N ASP A 54 -3.91 -2.69 -11.21
CA ASP A 54 -2.61 -3.27 -10.87
C ASP A 54 -1.66 -2.25 -10.24
N GLU A 55 -1.68 -1.01 -10.73
CA GLU A 55 -0.85 0.08 -10.23
C GLU A 55 -1.22 0.47 -8.81
N THR A 56 -2.53 0.50 -8.50
CA THR A 56 -3.02 0.78 -7.15
C THR A 56 -2.51 -0.25 -6.15
N PHE A 57 -2.64 -1.55 -6.45
CA PHE A 57 -2.16 -2.62 -5.58
C PHE A 57 -0.62 -2.68 -5.52
N THR A 58 0.06 -2.46 -6.64
CA THR A 58 1.52 -2.40 -6.69
C THR A 58 2.05 -1.27 -5.83
N HIS A 59 1.43 -0.09 -5.88
CA HIS A 59 1.81 1.05 -5.06
C HIS A 59 1.59 0.76 -3.57
N ALA A 60 0.41 0.25 -3.20
CA ALA A 60 0.11 -0.14 -1.81
C ALA A 60 1.16 -1.13 -1.27
N THR A 61 1.50 -2.15 -2.06
CA THR A 61 2.48 -3.17 -1.69
C THR A 61 3.88 -2.57 -1.51
N LYS A 62 4.30 -1.66 -2.40
CA LYS A 62 5.60 -0.97 -2.28
C LYS A 62 5.69 -0.11 -1.02
N VAL A 63 4.61 0.57 -0.64
CA VAL A 63 4.55 1.38 0.58
C VAL A 63 4.68 0.49 1.82
N ILE A 64 3.89 -0.60 1.88
CA ILE A 64 3.97 -1.57 2.97
C ILE A 64 5.37 -2.17 3.06
N TYR A 65 5.93 -2.62 1.94
CA TYR A 65 7.28 -3.18 1.89
C TYR A 65 8.35 -2.20 2.40
N SER A 66 8.30 -0.94 1.96
CA SER A 66 9.23 0.10 2.40
C SER A 66 9.14 0.35 3.91
N ASN A 67 7.92 0.34 4.45
CA ASN A 67 7.68 0.48 5.89
C ASN A 67 8.19 -0.74 6.68
N VAL A 68 8.09 -1.97 6.13
CA VAL A 68 8.71 -3.16 6.72
C VAL A 68 10.24 -3.04 6.73
N MET A 69 10.85 -2.60 5.62
CA MET A 69 12.30 -2.44 5.50
C MET A 69 12.86 -1.38 6.44
N ARG A 70 12.07 -0.35 6.77
CA ARG A 70 12.46 0.69 7.73
C ARG A 70 12.53 0.17 9.19
N GLY A 71 11.78 -0.88 9.51
CA GLY A 71 11.88 -1.62 10.77
C GLY A 71 11.29 -0.95 12.02
N ASP A 72 10.77 0.28 11.92
CA ASP A 72 10.20 1.06 13.03
C ASP A 72 8.66 1.17 12.97
N VAL A 73 8.05 0.79 11.84
CA VAL A 73 6.60 0.92 11.61
C VAL A 73 5.85 -0.27 12.17
N TYR A 74 6.24 -1.48 11.77
CA TYR A 74 5.46 -2.68 12.05
C TYR A 74 6.11 -3.51 13.15
N ASP A 75 5.30 -3.97 14.09
CA ASP A 75 5.71 -5.01 15.04
C ASP A 75 5.60 -6.38 14.37
N LEU A 76 6.67 -6.82 13.72
CA LEU A 76 6.70 -8.08 12.98
C LEU A 76 6.60 -9.33 13.87
N ALA A 77 6.69 -9.19 15.19
CA ALA A 77 6.44 -10.28 16.13
C ALA A 77 4.94 -10.48 16.41
N ASN A 78 4.10 -9.51 16.05
CA ASN A 78 2.67 -9.57 16.26
C ASN A 78 1.96 -10.24 15.07
N GLU A 79 1.49 -11.48 15.25
CA GLU A 79 0.80 -12.23 14.19
C GLU A 79 -0.54 -11.62 13.74
N SER A 80 -1.10 -10.68 14.50
CA SER A 80 -2.39 -10.03 14.18
C SER A 80 -2.29 -8.86 13.19
N ILE A 81 -1.08 -8.47 12.74
CA ILE A 81 -0.90 -7.30 11.86
C ILE A 81 -0.98 -7.61 10.35
N GLY A 82 -1.21 -8.88 9.98
CA GLY A 82 -1.35 -9.28 8.57
C GLY A 82 -0.05 -9.30 7.75
N ILE A 83 1.11 -9.11 8.38
CA ILE A 83 2.44 -9.21 7.76
C ILE A 83 3.13 -10.45 8.31
N LYS A 84 3.50 -11.38 7.42
CA LYS A 84 4.28 -12.58 7.78
C LYS A 84 5.70 -12.42 7.23
N PRO A 85 6.71 -12.18 8.08
CA PRO A 85 8.10 -12.26 7.66
C PRO A 85 8.36 -13.66 7.10
N GLY A 86 8.81 -13.78 5.86
CA GLY A 86 9.28 -15.05 5.34
C GLY A 86 10.46 -15.56 6.19
N ASN A 87 10.71 -16.87 6.21
CA ASN A 87 11.92 -17.44 6.79
C ASN A 87 13.14 -16.83 6.06
N ALA A 88 13.66 -15.72 6.57
CA ALA A 88 14.91 -15.14 6.11
C ALA A 88 16.00 -16.09 6.60
N ASN A 89 16.36 -17.08 5.78
CA ASN A 89 17.57 -17.84 6.02
C ASN A 89 18.73 -16.82 6.01
N PRO A 90 19.40 -16.56 7.14
CA PRO A 90 20.39 -15.49 7.26
C PRO A 90 21.55 -15.62 6.25
N ASN A 91 21.73 -16.81 5.65
CA ASN A 91 22.74 -17.08 4.63
C ASN A 91 22.46 -16.51 3.22
N ARG A 92 21.31 -15.87 2.97
CA ARG A 92 21.01 -15.32 1.62
C ARG A 92 21.66 -13.97 1.32
N HIS A 93 21.96 -13.14 2.32
CA HIS A 93 22.65 -11.86 2.10
C HIS A 93 24.14 -12.03 1.82
N ALA A 94 24.77 -13.10 2.32
CA ALA A 94 26.18 -13.40 2.05
C ALA A 94 26.42 -13.87 0.59
N ALA A 95 25.46 -14.56 -0.02
CA ALA A 95 25.61 -15.09 -1.38
C ALA A 95 25.51 -14.02 -2.48
N ALA A 96 24.79 -12.92 -2.24
CA ALA A 96 24.62 -11.84 -3.23
C ALA A 96 25.86 -10.93 -3.37
N GLN A 97 26.76 -10.92 -2.38
CA GLN A 97 28.02 -10.17 -2.43
C GLN A 97 29.19 -10.96 -3.04
N ALA A 98 29.05 -12.28 -3.22
CA ALA A 98 30.12 -13.14 -3.73
C ALA A 98 30.05 -13.43 -5.25
N ALA A 99 28.96 -13.05 -5.92
CA ALA A 99 28.75 -13.33 -7.35
C ALA A 99 29.17 -12.18 -8.30
N GLY A 100 29.91 -11.18 -7.79
CA GLY A 100 30.33 -9.99 -8.51
C GLY A 100 31.84 -9.79 -8.63
N GLN A 101 32.64 -10.86 -8.57
CA GLN A 101 34.08 -10.84 -8.86
C GLN A 101 34.41 -11.83 -9.96
#